data_AF-A0A2R7K0L0-F1
#
_entry.id   AF-A0A2R7K0L0-F1
#
_cell.length_a   1.000
_cell.length_b   1.000
_cell.length_c   1.000
_cell.angle_alpha   90.00
_cell.angle_beta   90.00
_cell.angle_gamma   90.00
#
_symmetry.space_group_name_H-M   'P 1'
#
loop_
_entity.id
_entity.type
_entity.pdbx_description
1 polymer ?
#
loop_
_entity_poly.entity_id
_entity_poly.type
_entity_poly.pdbx_seq_one_letter_code
_entity_poly.pdbx_strand_id
1 'polypeptide(L)'
;DNTVADSTQTALKQFAKGDFLIYQNKKQEATNQFLSILKTYKGQEIEAVTLLRLGKIYESQKDFSSALSQYQQIIDNHGDGIYVDEALFFSAEIYNDELHDAEKAKPLYEKVIFNHQDSIYFVDARKKYRQLRGDKNL
;
A
#
# COMPACT_ATOMS: atom_id res chain seq x y z
N ASP A 1 17.30 27.88 -9.14
CA ASP A 1 17.27 26.45 -9.50
C ASP A 1 15.96 25.89 -8.95
N ASN A 2 14.98 25.60 -9.82
CA ASN A 2 13.56 25.32 -9.45
C ASN A 2 13.06 23.97 -10.00
N THR A 3 13.94 23.16 -10.60
CA THR A 3 13.56 21.97 -11.38
C THR A 3 12.95 20.86 -10.53
N VAL A 4 13.43 20.65 -9.30
CA VAL A 4 12.89 19.64 -8.38
C VAL A 4 11.47 20.01 -7.95
N ALA A 5 11.24 21.26 -7.52
CA ALA A 5 9.91 21.73 -7.13
C ALA A 5 8.89 21.64 -8.28
N ASP A 6 9.32 21.95 -9.51
CA ASP A 6 8.48 21.85 -10.71
C ASP A 6 8.12 20.39 -11.04
N SER A 7 9.08 19.46 -10.86
CA SER A 7 8.85 18.03 -11.03
C SER A 7 7.86 17.46 -9.99
N THR A 8 7.97 17.87 -8.73
CA THR A 8 7.05 17.48 -7.65
C THR A 8 5.64 18.00 -7.92
N GLN A 9 5.49 19.26 -8.32
CA GLN A 9 4.18 19.84 -8.65
C GLN A 9 3.53 19.12 -9.84
N THR A 10 4.33 18.77 -10.86
CA THR A 10 3.85 18.03 -12.02
C THR A 10 3.41 16.61 -11.64
N ALA A 11 4.19 15.91 -10.81
CA ALA A 11 3.86 14.58 -10.33
C ALA A 11 2.56 14.56 -9.50
N LEU A 12 2.39 15.52 -8.58
CA LEU A 12 1.18 15.66 -7.78
C LEU A 12 -0.06 15.92 -8.64
N LYS A 13 0.05 16.74 -9.68
CA LYS A 13 -1.06 16.99 -10.62
C LYS A 13 -1.44 15.72 -11.39
N GLN A 14 -0.45 14.94 -11.83
CA GLN A 14 -0.69 13.66 -12.48
C GLN A 14 -1.34 12.64 -11.54
N PHE A 15 -0.89 12.60 -10.29
CA PHE A 15 -1.45 11.74 -9.26
C PHE A 15 -2.92 12.10 -8.98
N ALA A 16 -3.22 13.39 -8.79
CA ALA A 16 -4.59 13.88 -8.58
C ALA A 16 -5.52 13.54 -9.75
N LYS A 17 -5.01 13.54 -10.98
CA LYS A 17 -5.76 13.06 -12.15
C LYS A 17 -6.08 11.56 -12.04
N GLY A 18 -5.14 10.75 -11.56
CA GLY A 18 -5.38 9.33 -11.27
C GLY A 18 -6.49 9.13 -10.24
N ASP A 19 -6.45 9.86 -9.13
CA ASP A 19 -7.50 9.82 -8.09
C ASP A 19 -8.87 10.27 -8.65
N PHE A 20 -8.91 11.29 -9.51
CA PHE A 20 -10.15 11.70 -10.18
C PHE A 20 -10.72 10.62 -11.10
N LEU A 21 -9.87 9.87 -11.81
CA LEU A 21 -10.30 8.74 -12.62
C LEU A 21 -10.88 7.61 -11.75
N ILE A 22 -10.30 7.35 -10.57
CA ILE A 22 -10.90 6.42 -9.59
C ILE A 22 -12.30 6.89 -9.19
N TYR A 23 -12.45 8.18 -8.85
CA TYR A 23 -13.75 8.76 -8.47
C TYR A 23 -14.81 8.60 -9.58
N GLN A 24 -14.39 8.65 -10.84
CA GLN A 24 -15.25 8.40 -12.00
C GLN A 24 -15.48 6.90 -12.31
N ASN A 25 -15.03 6.00 -11.44
CA ASN A 25 -15.04 4.54 -11.64
C ASN A 25 -14.25 4.06 -12.87
N LYS A 26 -13.33 4.88 -13.39
CA LYS A 26 -12.47 4.57 -14.55
C LYS A 26 -11.18 3.90 -14.10
N LYS A 27 -11.29 2.76 -13.42
CA LYS A 27 -10.15 2.07 -12.79
C LYS A 27 -9.02 1.75 -13.77
N GLN A 28 -9.33 1.30 -15.00
CA GLN A 28 -8.31 1.00 -16.00
C GLN A 28 -7.51 2.24 -16.44
N GLU A 29 -8.20 3.37 -16.64
CA GLU A 29 -7.54 4.63 -16.98
C GLU A 29 -6.67 5.12 -15.82
N ALA A 30 -7.16 4.98 -14.59
CA ALA A 30 -6.42 5.32 -13.38
C ALA A 30 -5.14 4.46 -13.24
N THR A 31 -5.25 3.13 -13.43
CA THR A 31 -4.11 2.21 -13.46
C THR A 31 -3.05 2.67 -14.46
N ASN A 32 -3.45 2.97 -15.70
CA ASN A 32 -2.51 3.45 -16.72
C ASN A 32 -1.85 4.78 -16.31
N GLN A 33 -2.61 5.69 -15.69
CA GLN A 33 -2.09 6.97 -15.20
C GLN A 33 -1.05 6.77 -14.08
N PHE A 34 -1.32 5.89 -13.11
CA PHE A 34 -0.38 5.61 -12.02
C PHE A 34 0.86 4.85 -12.50
N LEU A 35 0.72 3.89 -13.41
CA LEU A 35 1.87 3.21 -14.04
C LEU A 35 2.78 4.20 -14.79
N SER A 36 2.21 5.21 -15.45
CA SER A 36 2.99 6.28 -16.07
C SER A 36 3.78 7.09 -15.05
N ILE A 37 3.17 7.41 -13.90
CA ILE A 37 3.85 8.13 -12.81
C ILE A 37 5.04 7.31 -12.28
N LEU A 38 4.84 6.02 -12.02
CA LEU A 38 5.92 5.13 -11.54
C LEU A 38 7.07 5.00 -12.54
N LYS A 39 6.78 5.05 -13.84
CA LYS A 39 7.82 5.03 -14.87
C LYS A 39 8.62 6.34 -14.90
N THR A 40 7.97 7.49 -14.71
CA THR A 40 8.59 8.81 -14.85
C THR A 40 9.28 9.30 -13.58
N TYR A 41 8.71 9.01 -12.41
CA TYR A 41 9.12 9.57 -11.12
C TYR A 41 9.65 8.52 -10.15
N LYS A 42 10.26 7.45 -10.68
CA LYS A 42 10.90 6.41 -9.87
C LYS A 42 11.95 6.99 -8.92
N GLY A 43 11.93 6.57 -7.66
CA GLY A 43 12.77 7.02 -6.56
C GLY A 43 12.36 8.35 -5.93
N GLN A 44 11.29 9.00 -6.40
CA GLN A 44 10.84 10.29 -5.88
C GLN A 44 9.74 10.13 -4.82
N GLU A 45 9.48 11.19 -4.05
CA GLU A 45 8.51 11.21 -2.95
C GLU A 45 7.09 10.74 -3.35
N ILE A 46 6.70 10.93 -4.61
CA ILE A 46 5.38 10.52 -5.13
C ILE A 46 5.23 9.00 -5.32
N GLU A 47 6.33 8.25 -5.36
CA GLU A 47 6.35 6.84 -5.72
C GLU A 47 5.56 5.99 -4.72
N ALA A 48 5.84 6.14 -3.42
CA ALA A 48 5.20 5.33 -2.37
C ALA A 48 3.66 5.47 -2.37
N VAL A 49 3.14 6.70 -2.47
CA VAL A 49 1.68 6.91 -2.51
C VAL A 49 1.07 6.38 -3.82
N THR A 50 1.82 6.44 -4.93
CA THR A 50 1.39 5.91 -6.23
C THR A 50 1.32 4.38 -6.21
N LEU A 51 2.33 3.72 -5.65
CA LEU A 51 2.33 2.27 -5.40
C LEU A 51 1.14 1.88 -4.54
N LEU A 52 0.86 2.63 -3.46
CA LEU A 52 -0.25 2.34 -2.56
C LEU A 52 -1.60 2.44 -3.27
N ARG A 53 -1.82 3.50 -4.08
CA ARG A 53 -3.04 3.64 -4.89
C ARG A 53 -3.20 2.49 -5.87
N LEU A 54 -2.13 2.13 -6.57
CA LEU A 54 -2.15 1.06 -7.54
C LEU A 54 -2.46 -0.30 -6.88
N GLY A 55 -1.87 -0.57 -5.71
CA GLY A 55 -2.16 -1.75 -4.90
C GLY A 55 -3.64 -1.84 -4.52
N LYS A 56 -4.24 -0.74 -4.03
CA LYS A 56 -5.66 -0.69 -3.68
C LYS A 56 -6.60 -0.88 -4.89
N ILE A 57 -6.20 -0.39 -6.07
CA ILE A 57 -6.96 -0.67 -7.31
C ILE A 57 -6.96 -2.17 -7.58
N TYR A 58 -5.79 -2.82 -7.57
CA TYR A 58 -5.66 -4.25 -7.84
C TYR A 58 -6.41 -5.11 -6.81
N GLU A 59 -6.33 -4.73 -5.53
CA GLU A 59 -7.11 -5.37 -4.47
C GLU A 59 -8.61 -5.29 -4.74
N SER A 60 -9.10 -4.13 -5.16
CA SER A 60 -10.52 -3.95 -5.54
C SER A 60 -10.95 -4.73 -6.79
N GLN A 61 -9.98 -5.24 -7.56
CA GLN A 61 -10.17 -6.10 -8.73
C GLN A 61 -9.95 -7.58 -8.40
N LYS A 62 -9.62 -7.91 -7.13
CA LYS A 62 -9.20 -9.24 -6.67
C LYS A 62 -7.92 -9.75 -7.34
N ASP A 63 -7.12 -8.86 -7.93
CA ASP A 63 -5.77 -9.18 -8.38
C ASP A 63 -4.79 -9.03 -7.22
N PHE A 64 -4.88 -9.97 -6.28
CA PHE A 64 -4.09 -9.97 -5.06
C PHE A 64 -2.59 -10.10 -5.34
N SER A 65 -2.19 -10.77 -6.42
CA SER A 65 -0.79 -10.89 -6.81
C SER A 65 -0.21 -9.52 -7.19
N SER A 66 -0.91 -8.76 -8.02
CA SER A 66 -0.45 -7.42 -8.40
C SER A 66 -0.50 -6.45 -7.23
N ALA A 67 -1.53 -6.54 -6.36
CA ALA A 67 -1.65 -5.72 -5.16
C ALA A 67 -0.47 -5.93 -4.20
N LEU A 68 -0.20 -7.19 -3.83
CA LEU A 68 0.94 -7.57 -2.99
C LEU A 68 2.27 -7.12 -3.60
N SER A 69 2.43 -7.22 -4.92
CA SER A 69 3.64 -6.72 -5.59
C SER A 69 3.84 -5.20 -5.45
N GLN A 70 2.76 -4.40 -5.41
CA GLN A 70 2.89 -2.96 -5.19
C GLN A 70 3.20 -2.64 -3.73
N TYR A 71 2.52 -3.30 -2.79
CA TYR A 71 2.78 -3.11 -1.37
C TYR A 71 4.19 -3.56 -0.97
N GLN A 72 4.70 -4.64 -1.55
CA GLN A 72 6.07 -5.10 -1.34
C GLN A 72 7.10 -4.06 -1.79
N GLN A 73 6.87 -3.35 -2.89
CA GLN A 73 7.76 -2.27 -3.33
C GLN A 73 7.83 -1.12 -2.33
N ILE A 74 6.74 -0.81 -1.62
CA ILE A 74 6.74 0.18 -0.54
C ILE A 74 7.58 -0.32 0.64
N ILE A 75 7.35 -1.57 1.05
CA ILE A 75 8.06 -2.19 2.17
C ILE A 75 9.57 -2.26 1.92
N ASP A 76 9.98 -2.57 0.70
CA ASP A 76 11.39 -2.79 0.36
C ASP A 76 12.14 -1.48 0.07
N ASN A 77 11.50 -0.50 -0.58
CA ASN A 77 12.18 0.69 -1.10
C ASN A 77 11.81 1.99 -0.38
N HIS A 78 10.77 1.98 0.44
CA HIS A 78 10.26 3.15 1.15
C HIS A 78 9.98 2.85 2.62
N GLY A 79 10.76 1.95 3.24
CA GLY A 79 10.54 1.42 4.60
C GLY A 79 10.56 2.43 5.74
N ASP A 80 11.07 3.65 5.50
CA ASP A 80 11.05 4.81 6.40
C ASP A 80 9.93 5.82 6.08
N GLY A 81 9.14 5.55 5.03
CA GLY A 81 8.06 6.40 4.56
C GLY A 81 6.74 6.21 5.29
N ILE A 82 5.86 7.20 5.15
CA ILE A 82 4.57 7.29 5.85
C ILE A 82 3.48 6.31 5.38
N TYR A 83 3.78 5.42 4.43
CA TYR A 83 2.81 4.48 3.83
C TYR A 83 3.15 3.01 4.08
N VAL A 84 4.19 2.76 4.88
CA VAL A 84 4.72 1.40 5.10
C VAL A 84 3.78 0.60 5.97
N ASP A 85 3.16 1.24 6.96
CA ASP A 85 2.17 0.61 7.82
C ASP A 85 0.90 0.24 7.05
N GLU A 86 0.39 1.07 6.13
CA GLU A 86 -0.65 0.66 5.19
C GLU A 86 -0.22 -0.56 4.36
N ALA A 87 0.97 -0.50 3.77
CA ALA A 87 1.45 -1.56 2.88
C ALA A 87 1.59 -2.90 3.62
N LEU A 88 2.12 -2.87 4.84
CA LEU A 88 2.22 -4.03 5.73
C LEU A 88 0.83 -4.56 6.09
N PHE A 89 -0.07 -3.67 6.54
CA PHE A 89 -1.40 -4.07 6.99
C PHE A 89 -2.25 -4.64 5.86
N PHE A 90 -2.33 -3.97 4.69
CA PHE A 90 -3.10 -4.48 3.56
C PHE A 90 -2.52 -5.76 2.98
N SER A 91 -1.19 -5.91 2.97
CA SER A 91 -0.57 -7.19 2.61
C SER A 91 -0.97 -8.31 3.58
N ALA A 92 -1.03 -8.01 4.88
CA ALA A 92 -1.46 -8.95 5.90
C ALA A 92 -2.94 -9.35 5.73
N GLU A 93 -3.83 -8.39 5.49
CA GLU A 93 -5.25 -8.63 5.23
C GLU A 93 -5.44 -9.51 3.98
N ILE A 94 -4.74 -9.23 2.88
CA ILE A 94 -4.80 -10.07 1.67
C ILE A 94 -4.36 -11.50 1.98
N TYR A 95 -3.22 -11.69 2.65
CA TYR A 95 -2.76 -13.04 2.97
C TYR A 95 -3.72 -13.77 3.90
N ASN A 96 -4.26 -13.09 4.89
CA ASN A 96 -5.11 -13.70 5.91
C ASN A 96 -6.54 -13.99 5.39
N ASP A 97 -7.21 -12.97 4.87
CA ASP A 97 -8.65 -13.03 4.60
C ASP A 97 -8.95 -13.54 3.18
N GLU A 98 -8.10 -13.22 2.20
CA GLU A 98 -8.36 -13.56 0.79
C GLU A 98 -7.60 -14.81 0.34
N LEU A 99 -6.36 -14.99 0.80
CA LEU A 99 -5.52 -16.14 0.43
C LEU A 99 -5.47 -17.24 1.51
N HIS A 100 -6.00 -16.98 2.70
CA HIS A 100 -5.99 -17.90 3.85
C HIS A 100 -4.58 -18.45 4.19
N ASP A 101 -3.55 -17.66 3.92
CA ASP A 101 -2.14 -17.93 4.20
C ASP A 101 -1.72 -17.20 5.49
N ALA A 102 -2.16 -17.76 6.62
CA ALA A 102 -1.89 -17.20 7.94
C ALA A 102 -0.39 -17.10 8.24
N GLU A 103 0.43 -17.99 7.68
CA GLU A 103 1.88 -18.02 7.90
C GLU A 103 2.57 -16.81 7.28
N LYS A 104 2.07 -16.31 6.15
CA LYS A 104 2.55 -15.04 5.57
C LYS A 104 1.92 -13.80 6.21
N ALA A 105 0.68 -13.89 6.67
CA ALA A 105 0.01 -12.75 7.29
C ALA A 105 0.57 -12.35 8.66
N LYS A 106 0.84 -13.34 9.53
CA LYS A 106 1.36 -13.14 10.90
C LYS A 106 2.56 -12.18 10.97
N PRO A 107 3.68 -12.40 10.24
CA PRO A 107 4.86 -11.54 10.34
C PRO A 107 4.60 -10.11 9.85
N LEU A 108 3.58 -9.89 8.99
CA LEU A 108 3.23 -8.55 8.51
C LEU A 108 2.46 -7.77 9.57
N TYR A 109 1.45 -8.37 10.20
CA TYR A 109 0.79 -7.74 11.36
C TYR A 109 1.78 -7.48 12.50
N GLU A 110 2.70 -8.41 12.74
CA GLU A 110 3.75 -8.27 13.75
C GLU A 110 4.60 -7.02 13.50
N LYS A 111 5.02 -6.77 12.25
CA LYS A 111 5.76 -5.56 11.88
C LYS A 111 4.96 -4.29 12.15
N VAL A 112 3.65 -4.26 11.87
CA VAL A 112 2.81 -3.10 12.22
C VAL A 112 2.84 -2.85 13.74
N ILE A 113 2.69 -3.90 14.55
CA ILE A 113 2.63 -3.80 16.02
C ILE A 113 3.95 -3.32 16.61
N PHE A 114 5.09 -3.81 16.12
CA PHE A 114 6.38 -3.50 16.74
C PHE A 114 7.05 -2.25 16.16
N ASN A 115 6.82 -1.94 14.88
CA ASN A 115 7.52 -0.87 14.19
C ASN A 115 6.66 0.37 13.90
N HIS A 116 5.32 0.26 13.99
CA HIS A 116 4.38 1.33 13.64
C HIS A 116 3.28 1.49 14.70
N GLN A 117 3.67 1.80 15.94
CA GLN A 117 2.74 1.90 17.07
C GLN A 117 1.76 3.08 16.99
N ASP A 118 2.11 4.09 16.19
CA ASP A 118 1.31 5.27 15.86
C ASP A 118 0.35 5.04 14.67
N SER A 119 0.48 3.91 13.97
CA SER A 119 -0.40 3.56 12.86
C SER A 119 -1.86 3.46 13.29
N ILE A 120 -2.75 3.97 12.44
CA ILE A 120 -4.20 3.77 12.61
C ILE A 120 -4.60 2.29 12.58
N TYR A 121 -3.78 1.42 11.98
CA TYR A 121 -4.03 -0.02 11.86
C TYR A 121 -3.46 -0.83 13.03
N PHE A 122 -2.77 -0.21 13.99
CA PHE A 122 -2.11 -0.90 15.10
C PHE A 122 -3.08 -1.80 15.89
N VAL A 123 -4.26 -1.28 16.24
CA VAL A 123 -5.26 -2.00 17.05
C VAL A 123 -5.78 -3.22 16.31
N ASP A 124 -6.09 -3.06 15.02
CA ASP A 124 -6.61 -4.14 14.18
C ASP A 124 -5.55 -5.19 13.89
N ALA A 125 -4.32 -4.78 13.57
CA ALA A 125 -3.19 -5.69 13.39
C ALA A 125 -2.94 -6.53 14.64
N ARG A 126 -2.96 -5.92 15.83
CA ARG A 126 -2.81 -6.63 17.11
C ARG A 126 -3.91 -7.65 17.35
N LYS A 127 -5.15 -7.30 17.03
CA LYS A 127 -6.30 -8.20 17.15
C LYS A 127 -6.16 -9.40 16.21
N LYS A 128 -5.91 -9.16 14.92
CA LYS A 128 -5.72 -10.20 13.90
C LYS A 128 -4.55 -11.12 14.26
N TYR A 129 -3.40 -10.55 14.65
CA TYR A 129 -2.23 -11.33 15.06
C TYR A 129 -2.54 -12.30 16.22
N ARG A 130 -3.25 -11.84 17.25
CA ARG A 130 -3.65 -12.70 18.39
C ARG A 130 -4.57 -13.84 17.96
N GLN A 131 -5.54 -13.55 17.08
CA GLN A 131 -6.43 -14.57 16.54
C GLN A 131 -5.63 -15.64 15.78
N LEU A 132 -4.67 -15.23 14.97
CA LEU A 132 -3.82 -16.14 14.19
C LEU A 132 -2.83 -16.94 15.05
N ARG A 133 -2.43 -16.43 16.21
CA ARG A 133 -1.61 -17.17 17.19
C ARG A 133 -2.40 -18.27 17.91
N GLY A 134 -3.73 -18.23 17.85
CA GLY A 134 -4.58 -19.17 18.56
C GLY A 134 -4.76 -18.82 20.04
N ASP A 135 -4.52 -17.55 20.40
CA ASP A 135 -4.85 -17.03 21.74
C ASP A 135 -6.38 -16.99 21.89
N LYS A 136 -7.00 -18.12 22.22
CA LYS A 136 -8.36 -18.11 22.77
C LYS A 136 -8.29 -17.35 24.09
N ASN A 137 -9.03 -16.23 24.17
CA ASN A 137 -9.17 -15.36 25.33
C ASN A 137 -8.93 -16.08 26.67
N LEU A 138 -7.98 -15.56 27.46
CA LEU A 138 -8.04 -15.64 28.92
C LEU A 138 -9.27 -14.89 29.41
#